data_AF-A0A7K4KCZ4-F1
#
_entry.id   AF-A0A7K4KCZ4-F1
#
_cell.length_a   1.000
_cell.length_b   1.000
_cell.length_c   1.000
_cell.angle_alpha   90.00
_cell.angle_beta   90.00
_cell.angle_gamma   90.00
#
_symmetry.space_group_name_H-M   'P 1'
#
loop_
_entity.id
_entity.type
_entity.pdbx_description
1 polymer ?
#
loop_
_entity_poly.entity_id
_entity_poly.type
_entity_poly.pdbx_seq_one_letter_code
_entity_poly.pdbx_strand_id
1 'polypeptide(L)'
;QVLSLPIVVIVHGNQDNNAKATVLWDNAFSEIDRVPFVVAERVPWEKMCDTLNLKFMAEVQTTKGLLKEHYFFLAQKIFNDHSAGPEDFQSRSVSWAQFNKVGAVGEPGIPAQPHGLTALMLLQEILPGRGFTFWQWFDGVLDLTKRCLKSYWSDRLIVGFISKQYVCKLLSTEPDGTFLLRFSDSEIGGVTIAHVIRGQDGSSQVENIQPFSAKDLSIRSLGDRIRDLGQLRNLYPGTPKDQAFGSHYNSERGQG
;
A
#
# COMPACT_ATOMS: atom_id res chain seq x y z
N GLN A 1 -24.09 12.88 31.58
CA GLN A 1 -22.91 12.00 31.50
C GLN A 1 -22.26 12.23 30.15
N VAL A 2 -20.93 12.41 30.11
CA VAL A 2 -20.19 12.62 28.86
C VAL A 2 -19.44 11.32 28.55
N LEU A 3 -19.56 10.82 27.33
CA LEU A 3 -18.83 9.63 26.85
C LEU A 3 -17.65 10.09 25.98
N SER A 4 -16.51 9.40 26.08
CA SER A 4 -15.36 9.64 25.20
C SER A 4 -15.59 9.03 23.82
N LEU A 5 -14.72 9.38 22.87
CA LEU A 5 -14.51 8.59 21.66
C LEU A 5 -14.04 7.16 22.02
N PRO A 6 -14.21 6.17 21.12
CA PRO A 6 -13.79 4.80 21.40
C PRO A 6 -12.30 4.70 21.64
N ILE A 7 -11.93 3.86 22.62
CA ILE A 7 -10.56 3.52 22.94
C ILE A 7 -10.42 2.01 22.84
N VAL A 8 -9.41 1.54 22.12
CA VAL A 8 -9.04 0.13 22.05
C VAL A 8 -7.83 -0.09 22.95
N VAL A 9 -7.99 -0.95 23.96
CA VAL A 9 -6.90 -1.34 24.86
C VAL A 9 -6.20 -2.56 24.28
N ILE A 10 -4.88 -2.47 24.11
CA ILE A 10 -4.04 -3.58 23.65
C ILE A 10 -3.17 -4.06 24.81
N VAL A 11 -2.88 -5.37 24.83
CA VAL A 11 -1.99 -6.00 25.81
C VAL A 11 -0.62 -6.31 25.20
N HIS A 12 -0.52 -6.37 23.88
CA HIS A 12 0.73 -6.65 23.17
C HIS A 12 0.82 -5.83 21.87
N GLY A 13 2.05 -5.45 21.49
CA GLY A 13 2.28 -4.55 20.34
C GLY A 13 1.83 -5.11 18.99
N ASN A 14 1.71 -6.43 18.85
CA ASN A 14 1.16 -7.06 17.63
C ASN A 14 -0.34 -6.76 17.41
N GLN A 15 -1.05 -6.25 18.41
CA GLN A 15 -2.46 -5.86 18.30
C GLN A 15 -2.64 -4.41 17.81
N ASP A 16 -1.58 -3.60 17.82
CA ASP A 16 -1.63 -2.17 17.49
C ASP A 16 -2.22 -1.90 16.09
N ASN A 17 -1.83 -2.68 15.08
CA ASN A 17 -2.33 -2.52 13.72
C ASN A 17 -3.86 -2.74 13.65
N ASN A 18 -4.36 -3.79 14.30
CA ASN A 18 -5.80 -4.07 14.37
C ASN A 18 -6.55 -2.99 15.18
N ALA A 19 -5.96 -2.53 16.28
CA ALA A 19 -6.54 -1.46 17.08
C ALA A 19 -6.68 -0.15 16.28
N LYS A 20 -5.65 0.21 15.52
CA LYS A 20 -5.68 1.37 14.61
C LYS A 20 -6.78 1.24 13.56
N ALA A 21 -6.96 0.06 12.98
CA ALA A 21 -8.02 -0.20 12.00
C ALA A 21 -9.40 0.04 12.61
N THR A 22 -9.63 -0.49 13.81
CA THR A 22 -10.92 -0.39 14.51
C THR A 22 -11.25 1.06 14.85
N VAL A 23 -10.28 1.80 15.38
CA VAL A 23 -10.44 3.23 15.68
C VAL A 23 -10.65 4.04 14.41
N LEU A 24 -9.94 3.74 13.32
CA LEU A 24 -10.12 4.43 12.04
C LEU A 24 -11.52 4.21 11.47
N TRP A 25 -11.98 2.96 11.45
CA TRP A 25 -13.30 2.60 10.93
C TRP A 25 -14.41 3.23 11.76
N ASP A 26 -14.29 3.19 13.09
CA ASP A 26 -15.25 3.82 13.98
C ASP A 26 -15.33 5.33 13.76
N ASN A 27 -14.18 6.02 13.83
CA ASN A 27 -14.13 7.47 13.67
C ASN A 27 -14.63 7.96 12.31
N ALA A 28 -14.44 7.16 11.25
CA ALA A 28 -14.81 7.55 9.89
C ALA A 28 -16.29 7.32 9.57
N PHE A 29 -16.92 6.31 10.17
CA PHE A 29 -18.21 5.79 9.68
C PHE A 29 -19.29 5.69 10.77
N SER A 30 -19.08 6.36 11.90
CA SER A 30 -20.09 6.52 12.94
C SER A 30 -21.25 7.40 12.48
N GLU A 31 -22.48 6.97 12.75
CA GLU A 31 -23.66 7.82 12.60
C GLU A 31 -23.84 8.74 13.82
N ILE A 32 -24.47 9.90 13.59
CA ILE A 32 -24.89 10.80 14.67
C ILE A 32 -26.02 10.09 15.45
N ASP A 33 -25.98 10.15 16.78
CA ASP A 33 -26.94 9.51 17.70
C ASP A 33 -27.01 7.97 17.66
N ARG A 34 -25.97 7.31 17.15
CA ARG A 34 -25.83 5.84 17.24
C ARG A 34 -25.85 5.34 18.70
N VAL A 35 -26.23 4.08 18.88
CA VAL A 35 -25.87 3.33 20.09
C VAL A 35 -24.33 3.32 20.20
N PRO A 36 -23.74 3.63 21.36
CA PRO A 36 -22.28 3.77 21.50
C PRO A 36 -21.52 2.60 20.86
N PHE A 37 -20.54 2.96 20.01
CA PHE A 37 -19.60 2.04 19.35
C PHE A 37 -20.21 1.09 18.29
N VAL A 38 -21.48 1.29 17.90
CA VAL A 38 -22.05 0.60 16.73
C VAL A 38 -21.62 1.32 15.46
N VAL A 39 -21.01 0.61 14.50
CA VAL A 39 -20.67 1.15 13.17
C VAL A 39 -21.15 0.21 12.08
N ALA A 40 -21.46 0.80 10.92
CA ALA A 40 -21.82 0.07 9.72
C ALA A 40 -20.78 -1.01 9.36
N GLU A 41 -21.26 -2.22 9.07
CA GLU A 41 -20.42 -3.33 8.61
C GLU A 41 -19.89 -3.09 7.20
N ARG A 42 -20.60 -2.31 6.39
CA ARG A 42 -20.24 -1.98 5.01
C ARG A 42 -20.38 -0.49 4.76
N VAL A 43 -19.45 0.08 4.00
CA VAL A 43 -19.43 1.50 3.65
C VAL A 43 -19.18 1.69 2.15
N PRO A 44 -19.72 2.75 1.54
CA PRO A 44 -19.42 3.08 0.14
C PRO A 44 -17.90 3.23 -0.08
N TRP A 45 -17.41 2.69 -1.19
CA TRP A 45 -15.99 2.74 -1.54
C TRP A 45 -15.46 4.17 -1.65
N GLU A 46 -16.27 5.10 -2.16
CA GLU A 46 -15.94 6.53 -2.22
C GLU A 46 -15.61 7.11 -0.84
N LYS A 47 -16.46 6.86 0.16
CA LYS A 47 -16.20 7.30 1.55
C LYS A 47 -14.94 6.66 2.13
N MET A 48 -14.65 5.40 1.77
CA MET A 48 -13.41 4.75 2.18
C MET A 48 -12.18 5.41 1.54
N CYS A 49 -12.24 5.79 0.26
CA CYS A 49 -11.16 6.52 -0.43
C CYS A 49 -10.81 7.83 0.26
N ASP A 50 -11.82 8.59 0.70
CA ASP A 50 -11.63 9.83 1.46
C ASP A 50 -10.93 9.55 2.79
N THR A 51 -11.42 8.56 3.54
CA THR A 51 -10.83 8.12 4.82
C THR A 51 -9.37 7.69 4.65
N LEU A 52 -9.06 6.87 3.64
CA LEU A 52 -7.71 6.42 3.35
C LEU A 52 -6.78 7.58 3.00
N ASN A 53 -7.26 8.55 2.23
CA ASN A 53 -6.49 9.72 1.84
C ASN A 53 -6.21 10.66 3.01
N LEU A 54 -7.23 10.96 3.83
CA LEU A 54 -7.07 11.76 5.04
C LEU A 54 -6.08 11.10 6.01
N LYS A 55 -6.23 9.79 6.23
CA LYS A 55 -5.30 9.01 7.05
C LYS A 55 -3.89 9.03 6.48
N PHE A 56 -3.74 8.85 5.17
CA PHE A 56 -2.43 8.87 4.50
C PHE A 56 -1.72 10.22 4.68
N MET A 57 -2.40 11.32 4.36
CA MET A 57 -1.82 12.66 4.49
C MET A 57 -1.46 13.00 5.94
N ALA A 58 -2.32 12.64 6.89
CA ALA A 58 -2.09 12.88 8.31
C ALA A 58 -0.90 12.04 8.84
N GLU A 59 -0.84 10.75 8.51
CA GLU A 59 0.19 9.84 9.02
C GLU A 59 1.57 10.12 8.41
N VAL A 60 1.62 10.38 7.10
CA VAL A 60 2.85 10.71 6.36
C VAL A 60 3.24 12.18 6.57
N GLN A 61 2.32 13.02 7.07
CA GLN A 61 2.48 14.46 7.26
C GLN A 61 2.85 15.17 5.94
N THR A 62 2.07 14.90 4.90
CA THR A 62 2.25 15.48 3.56
C THR A 62 0.97 16.16 3.09
N THR A 63 1.11 17.19 2.25
CA THR A 63 0.00 17.83 1.54
C THR A 63 -0.33 17.16 0.20
N LYS A 64 0.47 16.16 -0.20
CA LYS A 64 0.29 15.40 -1.43
C LYS A 64 -0.46 14.11 -1.11
N GLY A 65 -1.76 14.10 -1.36
CA GLY A 65 -2.61 12.93 -1.15
C GLY A 65 -2.51 11.87 -2.26
N LEU A 66 -3.42 10.90 -2.13
CA LEU A 66 -3.68 9.85 -3.12
C LEU A 66 -4.35 10.44 -4.36
N LEU A 67 -4.14 9.80 -5.52
CA LEU A 67 -4.68 10.21 -6.82
C LEU A 67 -5.73 9.21 -7.31
N LYS A 68 -6.51 9.59 -8.32
CA LYS A 68 -7.56 8.75 -8.93
C LYS A 68 -7.05 7.37 -9.34
N GLU A 69 -5.87 7.32 -9.94
CA GLU A 69 -5.18 6.08 -10.32
C GLU A 69 -4.78 5.20 -9.11
N HIS A 70 -4.44 5.81 -7.97
CA HIS A 70 -4.14 5.05 -6.75
C HIS A 70 -5.40 4.37 -6.22
N TYR A 71 -6.54 5.07 -6.21
CA TYR A 71 -7.81 4.49 -5.78
C TYR A 71 -8.25 3.34 -6.67
N PHE A 72 -7.99 3.40 -7.98
CA PHE A 72 -8.26 2.29 -8.88
C PHE A 72 -7.48 1.03 -8.48
N PHE A 73 -6.17 1.17 -8.26
CA PHE A 73 -5.35 0.05 -7.78
C PHE A 73 -5.80 -0.48 -6.41
N LEU A 74 -6.12 0.40 -5.47
CA LEU A 74 -6.60 0.02 -4.14
C LEU A 74 -7.93 -0.73 -4.22
N ALA A 75 -8.83 -0.31 -5.12
CA ALA A 75 -10.10 -0.98 -5.38
C ALA A 75 -9.89 -2.39 -5.94
N GLN A 76 -9.03 -2.52 -6.96
CA GLN A 76 -8.67 -3.84 -7.51
C GLN A 76 -8.10 -4.76 -6.43
N LYS A 77 -7.28 -4.22 -5.52
CA LYS A 77 -6.67 -4.97 -4.42
C LYS A 77 -7.70 -5.42 -3.38
N ILE A 78 -8.54 -4.52 -2.88
CA ILE A 78 -9.48 -4.83 -1.77
C ILE A 78 -10.66 -5.69 -2.22
N PHE A 79 -11.13 -5.51 -3.46
CA PHE A 79 -12.22 -6.31 -4.04
C PHE A 79 -11.72 -7.57 -4.75
N ASN A 80 -10.40 -7.72 -4.90
CA ASN A 80 -9.78 -8.79 -5.65
C ASN A 80 -10.36 -8.92 -7.08
N ASP A 81 -10.54 -7.79 -7.75
CA ASP A 81 -11.15 -7.70 -9.08
C ASP A 81 -10.22 -6.95 -10.02
N HIS A 82 -9.44 -7.70 -10.80
CA HIS A 82 -8.48 -7.16 -11.76
C HIS A 82 -9.08 -6.96 -13.16
N SER A 83 -10.31 -7.41 -13.39
CA SER A 83 -11.03 -7.27 -14.66
C SER A 83 -11.84 -5.99 -14.76
N ALA A 84 -12.29 -5.45 -13.62
CA ALA A 84 -13.11 -4.25 -13.55
C ALA A 84 -12.37 -2.97 -13.99
N GLY A 85 -13.10 -2.09 -14.67
CA GLY A 85 -12.69 -0.74 -15.00
C GLY A 85 -12.91 0.23 -13.83
N PRO A 86 -12.41 1.48 -13.92
CA PRO A 86 -12.52 2.46 -12.84
C PRO A 86 -13.96 2.82 -12.44
N GLU A 87 -14.90 2.76 -13.39
CA GLU A 87 -16.30 3.13 -13.16
C GLU A 87 -17.06 2.05 -12.37
N ASP A 88 -16.68 0.79 -12.52
CA ASP A 88 -17.30 -0.37 -11.87
C ASP A 88 -17.14 -0.38 -10.34
N PHE A 89 -16.23 0.45 -9.82
CA PHE A 89 -15.94 0.55 -8.39
C PHE A 89 -16.73 1.67 -7.70
N GLN A 90 -17.31 2.62 -8.43
CA GLN A 90 -17.95 3.81 -7.85
C GLN A 90 -19.16 3.45 -6.97
N SER A 91 -19.93 2.45 -7.37
CA SER A 91 -21.13 1.99 -6.64
C SER A 91 -20.85 0.84 -5.66
N ARG A 92 -19.60 0.42 -5.48
CA ARG A 92 -19.27 -0.71 -4.58
C ARG A 92 -19.24 -0.27 -3.12
N SER A 93 -19.51 -1.24 -2.25
CA SER A 93 -19.36 -1.09 -0.81
C SER A 93 -18.34 -2.09 -0.27
N VAL A 94 -17.40 -1.58 0.52
CA VAL A 94 -16.38 -2.35 1.23
C VAL A 94 -16.90 -2.76 2.60
N SER A 95 -16.71 -4.02 2.98
CA SER A 95 -17.01 -4.49 4.34
C SER A 95 -15.82 -4.35 5.29
N TRP A 96 -16.10 -4.30 6.60
CA TRP A 96 -15.06 -4.42 7.64
C TRP A 96 -14.21 -5.68 7.44
N ALA A 97 -14.85 -6.77 7.01
CA ALA A 97 -14.17 -8.04 6.78
C ALA A 97 -13.12 -7.93 5.68
N GLN A 98 -13.48 -7.36 4.53
CA GLN A 98 -12.54 -7.08 3.42
C GLN A 98 -11.42 -6.12 3.82
N PHE A 99 -11.71 -5.19 4.73
CA PHE A 99 -10.75 -4.18 5.16
C PHE A 99 -9.70 -4.73 6.14
N ASN A 100 -10.11 -5.42 7.22
CA ASN A 100 -9.19 -5.80 8.28
C ASN A 100 -9.50 -7.13 9.01
N LYS A 101 -10.39 -7.99 8.51
CA LYS A 101 -10.61 -9.29 9.16
C LYS A 101 -9.66 -10.33 8.57
N VAL A 102 -8.69 -10.75 9.37
CA VAL A 102 -7.93 -11.97 9.10
C VAL A 102 -8.96 -13.11 9.22
N GLY A 103 -9.24 -13.83 8.14
CA GLY A 103 -9.96 -15.11 8.25
C GLY A 103 -9.27 -15.91 9.34
N ALA A 104 -10.00 -16.41 10.34
CA ALA A 104 -9.41 -17.08 11.50
C ALA A 104 -8.61 -18.31 11.07
N VAL A 105 -7.35 -18.13 10.69
CA VAL A 105 -6.42 -19.21 10.44
C VAL A 105 -5.90 -19.65 11.80
N GLY A 106 -6.62 -20.61 12.37
CA GLY A 106 -6.18 -21.54 13.41
C GLY A 106 -5.34 -20.96 14.54
N GLU A 107 -5.98 -20.61 15.65
CA GLU A 107 -5.34 -20.88 16.94
C GLU A 107 -5.14 -22.41 17.04
N PRO A 108 -3.92 -22.92 17.28
CA PRO A 108 -3.71 -24.33 17.51
C PRO A 108 -4.24 -24.66 18.91
N GLY A 109 -5.48 -25.14 19.00
CA GLY A 109 -6.01 -25.62 20.28
C GLY A 109 -7.54 -25.77 20.41
N ILE A 110 -8.34 -25.23 19.49
CA ILE A 110 -9.81 -25.36 19.57
C ILE A 110 -10.30 -26.28 18.45
N PRO A 111 -10.93 -27.43 18.76
CA PRO A 111 -11.44 -28.32 17.73
C PRO A 111 -12.60 -27.62 17.00
N ALA A 112 -12.42 -27.39 15.70
CA ALA A 112 -13.48 -26.96 14.81
C ALA A 112 -14.54 -28.07 14.72
N GLN A 113 -15.75 -27.83 15.22
CA GLN A 113 -16.90 -28.67 14.89
C GLN A 113 -17.37 -28.31 13.47
N PRO A 114 -17.52 -29.29 12.55
CA PRO A 114 -17.77 -29.01 11.16
C PRO A 114 -19.26 -29.16 10.84
N HIS A 115 -20.01 -28.06 10.76
CA HIS A 115 -21.26 -28.05 10.02
C HIS A 115 -21.37 -26.78 9.15
N GLY A 116 -21.10 -26.96 7.85
CA GLY A 116 -21.68 -26.17 6.76
C GLY A 116 -20.93 -24.92 6.31
N LEU A 117 -20.34 -24.99 5.10
CA LEU A 117 -20.12 -23.92 4.10
C LEU A 117 -19.41 -22.60 4.47
N THR A 118 -19.18 -22.31 5.74
CA THR A 118 -18.70 -20.99 6.23
C THR A 118 -17.17 -20.88 6.21
N ALA A 119 -16.43 -21.97 6.45
CA ALA A 119 -14.96 -21.94 6.45
C ALA A 119 -14.35 -21.61 5.07
N LEU A 120 -15.00 -22.01 3.97
CA LEU A 120 -14.57 -21.69 2.61
C LEU A 120 -14.87 -20.23 2.21
N MET A 121 -15.98 -19.65 2.71
CA MET A 121 -16.27 -18.23 2.54
C MET A 121 -15.27 -17.34 3.30
N LEU A 122 -14.78 -17.78 4.45
CA LEU A 122 -13.80 -17.04 5.26
C LEU A 122 -12.37 -17.05 4.68
N LEU A 123 -12.02 -18.03 3.85
CA LEU A 123 -10.72 -18.06 3.15
C LEU A 123 -10.63 -17.03 2.02
N GLN A 124 -11.76 -16.55 1.52
CA GLN A 124 -11.82 -15.59 0.41
C GLN A 124 -11.48 -14.15 0.85
N GLU A 125 -11.45 -13.88 2.16
CA GLU A 125 -11.32 -12.53 2.74
C GLU A 125 -9.88 -12.14 3.07
N ILE A 126 -8.96 -13.10 3.06
CA ILE A 126 -7.52 -12.83 3.05
C ILE A 126 -7.13 -12.52 1.60
N LEU A 127 -6.30 -11.50 1.36
CA LEU A 127 -5.77 -11.24 0.01
C LEU A 127 -5.26 -12.58 -0.57
N PRO A 128 -5.78 -13.06 -1.71
CA PRO A 128 -5.56 -14.43 -2.15
C PRO A 128 -4.06 -14.76 -2.18
N GLY A 129 -3.65 -15.76 -1.40
CA GLY A 129 -2.25 -16.19 -1.31
C GLY A 129 -1.33 -15.32 -0.45
N ARG A 130 -1.85 -14.47 0.44
CA ARG A 130 -1.03 -13.65 1.36
C ARG A 130 -1.38 -13.89 2.82
N GLY A 131 -0.44 -13.67 3.73
CA GLY A 131 -0.64 -13.83 5.18
C GLY A 131 -1.14 -12.59 5.91
N PHE A 132 -1.77 -11.63 5.21
CA PHE A 132 -2.16 -10.32 5.75
C PHE A 132 -3.40 -9.71 5.10
N THR A 133 -4.06 -8.80 5.81
CA THR A 133 -5.27 -8.06 5.37
C THR A 133 -4.92 -6.85 4.50
N PHE A 134 -5.93 -6.24 3.87
CA PHE A 134 -5.77 -4.98 3.16
C PHE A 134 -5.21 -3.87 4.05
N TRP A 135 -5.78 -3.69 5.24
CA TRP A 135 -5.34 -2.66 6.18
C TRP A 135 -3.91 -2.89 6.68
N GLN A 136 -3.54 -4.13 7.02
CA GLN A 136 -2.16 -4.47 7.41
C GLN A 136 -1.16 -4.05 6.34
N TRP A 137 -1.48 -4.33 5.07
CA TRP A 137 -0.65 -3.90 3.95
C TRP A 137 -0.60 -2.38 3.80
N PHE A 138 -1.76 -1.71 3.86
CA PHE A 138 -1.85 -0.25 3.70
C PHE A 138 -1.14 0.50 4.84
N ASP A 139 -1.31 0.08 6.09
CA ASP A 139 -0.62 0.65 7.25
C ASP A 139 0.90 0.41 7.18
N GLY A 140 1.34 -0.73 6.64
CA GLY A 140 2.76 -0.95 6.34
C GLY A 140 3.32 0.05 5.33
N VAL A 141 2.54 0.39 4.30
CA VAL A 141 2.89 1.45 3.34
C VAL A 141 2.92 2.83 4.02
N LEU A 142 1.98 3.12 4.92
CA LEU A 142 1.98 4.36 5.71
C LEU A 142 3.25 4.49 6.55
N ASP A 143 3.60 3.45 7.31
CA ASP A 143 4.77 3.44 8.18
C ASP A 143 6.07 3.58 7.38
N LEU A 144 6.21 2.82 6.27
CA LEU A 144 7.36 2.95 5.36
C LEU A 144 7.47 4.37 4.80
N THR A 145 6.36 4.93 4.34
CA THR A 145 6.38 6.25 3.70
C THR A 145 6.71 7.34 4.71
N LYS A 146 6.09 7.29 5.88
CA LYS A 146 6.35 8.21 7.00
C LYS A 146 7.82 8.20 7.42
N ARG A 147 8.42 7.01 7.56
CA ARG A 147 9.79 6.85 8.08
C ARG A 147 10.86 7.17 7.03
N CYS A 148 10.66 6.71 5.80
CA CYS A 148 11.76 6.64 4.82
C CYS A 148 11.47 7.38 3.51
N LEU A 149 10.20 7.54 3.12
CA LEU A 149 9.85 7.97 1.76
C LEU A 149 9.11 9.31 1.68
N LYS A 150 8.92 10.02 2.79
CA LYS A 150 8.12 11.25 2.87
C LYS A 150 8.56 12.30 1.86
N SER A 151 9.87 12.53 1.73
CA SER A 151 10.43 13.52 0.80
C SER A 151 10.18 13.11 -0.65
N TYR A 152 10.54 11.89 -1.03
CA TYR A 152 10.32 11.31 -2.35
C TYR A 152 8.85 11.32 -2.78
N TRP A 153 7.93 11.03 -1.84
CA TRP A 153 6.49 11.10 -2.09
C TRP A 153 6.01 12.53 -2.35
N SER A 154 6.49 13.48 -1.54
CA SER A 154 6.13 14.88 -1.66
C SER A 154 6.63 15.50 -2.98
N ASP A 155 7.78 15.02 -3.46
CA ASP A 155 8.39 15.39 -4.74
C ASP A 155 7.77 14.65 -5.94
N ARG A 156 6.76 13.79 -5.71
CA ARG A 156 6.08 12.97 -6.74
C ARG A 156 7.03 12.04 -7.51
N LEU A 157 8.08 11.56 -6.86
CA LEU A 157 9.03 10.61 -7.45
C LEU A 157 8.55 9.16 -7.36
N ILE A 158 7.55 8.90 -6.52
CA ILE A 158 6.99 7.56 -6.28
C ILE A 158 5.59 7.50 -6.87
N VAL A 159 5.36 6.58 -7.81
CA VAL A 159 4.02 6.21 -8.27
C VAL A 159 3.29 5.45 -7.15
N GLY A 160 3.97 4.49 -6.53
CA GLY A 160 3.50 3.84 -5.31
C GLY A 160 2.40 2.81 -5.56
N PHE A 161 1.17 3.27 -5.76
CA PHE A 161 -0.02 2.42 -5.85
C PHE A 161 -0.28 1.97 -7.28
N ILE A 162 0.46 0.96 -7.74
CA ILE A 162 0.38 0.46 -9.10
C ILE A 162 0.68 -1.05 -9.18
N SER A 163 -0.12 -1.78 -9.96
CA SER A 163 0.00 -3.24 -10.08
C SER A 163 1.16 -3.62 -10.99
N LYS A 164 1.79 -4.77 -10.70
CA LYS A 164 2.87 -5.31 -11.54
C LYS A 164 2.45 -5.42 -13.02
N GLN A 165 1.21 -5.85 -13.29
CA GLN A 165 0.68 -5.99 -14.64
C GLN A 165 0.57 -4.64 -15.35
N TYR A 166 0.11 -3.59 -14.65
CA TYR A 166 -0.01 -2.27 -15.24
C TYR A 166 1.36 -1.62 -15.47
N VAL A 167 2.32 -1.84 -14.55
CA VAL A 167 3.71 -1.42 -14.74
C VAL A 167 4.34 -2.09 -15.96
N CYS A 168 4.14 -3.39 -16.15
CA CYS A 168 4.61 -4.09 -17.34
C CYS A 168 4.08 -3.43 -18.62
N LYS A 169 2.77 -3.14 -18.68
CA LYS A 169 2.16 -2.44 -19.82
C LYS A 169 2.75 -1.03 -20.03
N LEU A 170 2.94 -0.28 -18.95
CA LEU A 170 3.42 1.11 -19.00
C LEU A 170 4.88 1.20 -19.46
N LEU A 171 5.75 0.36 -18.90
CA LEU A 171 7.18 0.39 -19.19
C LEU A 171 7.58 -0.34 -20.48
N SER A 172 6.73 -1.22 -21.03
CA SER A 172 7.07 -1.97 -22.26
C SER A 172 7.31 -1.06 -23.47
N THR A 173 6.67 0.11 -23.52
CA THR A 173 6.84 1.10 -24.60
C THR A 173 8.01 2.05 -24.36
N GLU A 174 8.50 2.16 -23.13
CA GLU A 174 9.52 3.11 -22.70
C GLU A 174 10.95 2.69 -23.09
N PRO A 175 11.90 3.63 -23.21
CA PRO A 175 13.28 3.33 -23.56
C PRO A 175 14.02 2.53 -22.48
N ASP A 176 15.11 1.85 -22.88
CA ASP A 176 15.96 1.07 -21.99
C ASP A 176 16.42 1.86 -20.75
N GLY A 177 16.35 1.22 -19.58
CA GLY A 177 16.70 1.82 -18.30
C GLY A 177 15.64 2.77 -17.74
N THR A 178 14.46 2.87 -18.35
CA THR A 178 13.32 3.57 -17.75
C THR A 178 12.76 2.78 -16.58
N PHE A 179 12.51 3.46 -15.46
CA PHE A 179 12.08 2.83 -14.23
C PHE A 179 11.02 3.63 -13.47
N LEU A 180 10.33 2.98 -12.56
CA LEU A 180 9.42 3.61 -11.61
C LEU A 180 9.47 2.92 -10.25
N LEU A 181 9.02 3.64 -9.23
CA LEU A 181 8.91 3.18 -7.85
C LEU A 181 7.47 2.82 -7.51
N ARG A 182 7.27 1.63 -6.95
CA ARG A 182 5.96 1.13 -6.51
C ARG A 182 6.04 0.43 -5.17
N PHE A 183 4.94 0.39 -4.44
CA PHE A 183 4.84 -0.42 -3.22
C PHE A 183 4.73 -1.90 -3.59
N SER A 184 5.39 -2.73 -2.79
CA SER A 184 5.33 -4.18 -2.96
C SER A 184 3.93 -4.67 -2.63
N ASP A 185 3.36 -5.48 -3.51
CA ASP A 185 2.11 -6.18 -3.22
C ASP A 185 2.35 -7.35 -2.24
N SER A 186 3.59 -7.89 -2.21
CA SER A 186 3.91 -9.13 -1.52
C SER A 186 4.56 -8.99 -0.16
N GLU A 187 5.03 -7.80 0.15
CA GLU A 187 5.73 -7.53 1.40
C GLU A 187 5.09 -6.31 2.04
N ILE A 188 4.68 -6.44 3.30
CA ILE A 188 4.19 -5.32 4.09
C ILE A 188 5.32 -4.31 4.27
N GLY A 189 5.07 -3.04 3.93
CA GLY A 189 6.06 -1.98 4.10
C GLY A 189 7.30 -2.16 3.23
N GLY A 190 7.16 -2.74 2.03
CA GLY A 190 8.20 -2.80 1.01
C GLY A 190 7.98 -1.82 -0.14
N VAL A 191 9.05 -1.18 -0.63
CA VAL A 191 9.07 -0.43 -1.89
C VAL A 191 10.00 -1.11 -2.89
N THR A 192 9.56 -1.28 -4.13
CA THR A 192 10.34 -1.93 -5.21
C THR A 192 10.51 -1.00 -6.40
N ILE A 193 11.57 -1.25 -7.16
CA ILE A 193 11.87 -0.59 -8.42
C ILE A 193 11.53 -1.55 -9.54
N ALA A 194 10.68 -1.12 -10.46
CA ALA A 194 10.46 -1.82 -11.72
C ALA A 194 11.14 -1.04 -12.84
N HIS A 195 11.87 -1.73 -13.71
CA HIS A 195 12.56 -1.12 -14.84
C HIS A 195 12.46 -1.97 -16.10
N VAL A 196 12.49 -1.31 -17.25
CA VAL A 196 12.55 -1.99 -18.54
C VAL A 196 14.00 -2.21 -18.97
N ILE A 197 14.26 -3.40 -19.48
CA ILE A 197 15.51 -3.79 -20.15
C ILE A 197 15.15 -4.10 -21.60
N ARG A 198 15.88 -3.51 -22.55
CA ARG A 198 15.76 -3.88 -23.96
C ARG A 198 16.95 -4.69 -24.43
N GLY A 199 16.66 -5.88 -24.94
CA GLY A 199 17.65 -6.74 -25.56
C GLY A 199 18.11 -6.19 -26.91
N GLN A 200 19.29 -6.63 -27.35
CA GLN A 200 19.82 -6.29 -28.69
C GLN A 200 18.95 -6.83 -29.83
N ASP A 201 18.12 -7.84 -29.54
CA ASP A 201 17.13 -8.44 -30.43
C ASP A 201 15.82 -7.63 -30.54
N GLY A 202 15.72 -6.49 -29.84
CA GLY A 202 14.51 -5.67 -29.77
C GLY A 202 13.46 -6.20 -28.81
N SER A 203 13.75 -7.28 -28.07
CA SER A 203 12.87 -7.76 -27.00
C SER A 203 12.84 -6.76 -25.84
N SER A 204 11.69 -6.61 -25.20
CA SER A 204 11.50 -5.72 -24.06
C SER A 204 11.02 -6.55 -22.87
N GLN A 205 11.74 -6.47 -21.76
CA GLN A 205 11.41 -7.19 -20.53
C GLN A 205 11.35 -6.21 -19.36
N VAL A 206 10.35 -6.37 -18.49
CA VAL A 206 10.19 -5.54 -17.29
C VAL A 206 10.59 -6.35 -16.07
N GLU A 207 11.71 -5.97 -15.46
CA GLU A 207 12.24 -6.59 -14.26
C GLU A 207 11.82 -5.81 -13.01
N ASN A 208 11.70 -6.51 -11.89
CA ASN A 208 11.40 -5.91 -10.58
C ASN A 208 12.54 -6.27 -9.64
N ILE A 209 13.18 -5.25 -9.07
CA ILE A 209 14.21 -5.43 -8.04
C ILE A 209 13.52 -5.88 -6.76
N GLN A 210 14.22 -6.68 -5.94
CA GLN A 210 13.72 -7.08 -4.63
C GLN A 210 13.25 -5.85 -3.82
N PRO A 211 12.08 -5.91 -3.15
CA PRO A 211 11.60 -4.79 -2.36
C PRO A 211 12.57 -4.42 -1.22
N PHE A 212 12.66 -3.12 -0.95
CA PHE A 212 13.39 -2.56 0.18
C PHE A 212 12.42 -2.28 1.32
N SER A 213 12.74 -2.81 2.50
CA SER A 213 12.03 -2.52 3.74
C SER A 213 12.54 -1.24 4.40
N ALA A 214 11.83 -0.73 5.41
CA ALA A 214 12.30 0.39 6.21
C ALA A 214 13.70 0.12 6.84
N LYS A 215 14.01 -1.13 7.17
CA LYS A 215 15.33 -1.52 7.69
C LYS A 215 16.42 -1.33 6.63
N ASP A 216 16.16 -1.79 5.41
CA ASP A 216 17.12 -1.65 4.30
C ASP A 216 17.38 -0.18 3.96
N LEU A 217 16.33 0.64 4.01
CA LEU A 217 16.41 2.07 3.74
C LEU A 217 17.07 2.87 4.87
N SER A 218 17.04 2.35 6.11
CA SER A 218 17.76 2.94 7.23
C SER A 218 19.28 2.73 7.14
N ILE A 219 19.72 1.60 6.55
CA ILE A 219 21.13 1.32 6.30
C ILE A 219 21.64 2.20 5.15
N ARG A 220 20.86 2.29 4.07
CA ARG A 220 21.20 3.10 2.90
C ARG A 220 19.96 3.66 2.25
N SER A 221 19.95 4.97 2.03
CA SER A 221 18.81 5.72 1.50
C SER A 221 18.35 5.19 0.14
N LEU A 222 17.07 5.42 -0.18
CA LEU A 222 16.52 5.03 -1.49
C LEU A 222 17.25 5.77 -2.63
N GLY A 223 17.56 7.05 -2.47
CA GLY A 223 18.30 7.85 -3.44
C GLY A 223 19.68 7.27 -3.75
N ASP A 224 20.46 6.91 -2.73
CA ASP A 224 21.80 6.32 -2.94
C ASP A 224 21.71 4.94 -3.60
N ARG A 225 20.72 4.12 -3.23
CA ARG A 225 20.48 2.82 -3.89
C ARG A 225 20.15 2.99 -5.37
N ILE A 226 19.32 3.97 -5.71
CA ILE A 226 18.98 4.30 -7.10
C ILE A 226 20.21 4.81 -7.86
N ARG A 227 21.05 5.62 -7.21
CA ARG A 227 22.31 6.14 -7.78
C ARG A 227 23.24 5.00 -8.20
N ASP A 228 23.46 4.02 -7.32
CA ASP A 228 24.37 2.89 -7.54
C ASP A 228 23.94 1.96 -8.68
N LEU A 229 22.63 1.90 -8.97
CA LEU A 229 22.09 1.04 -10.01
C LEU A 229 22.33 1.68 -11.40
N GLY A 230 23.43 1.28 -12.03
CA GLY A 230 23.85 1.79 -13.35
C GLY A 230 22.88 1.46 -14.50
N GLN A 231 22.03 0.44 -14.33
CA GLN A 231 20.99 0.11 -15.30
C GLN A 231 19.82 1.11 -15.30
N LEU A 232 19.64 1.87 -14.23
CA LEU A 232 18.56 2.85 -14.10
C LEU A 232 19.00 4.19 -14.70
N ARG A 233 18.25 4.69 -15.67
CA ARG A 233 18.59 5.90 -16.45
C ARG A 233 17.56 7.01 -16.31
N ASN A 234 16.29 6.70 -16.55
CA ASN A 234 15.20 7.68 -16.53
C ASN A 234 14.08 7.23 -15.60
N LEU A 235 13.68 8.10 -14.69
CA LEU A 235 12.44 7.94 -13.96
C LEU A 235 11.27 8.20 -14.92
N TYR A 236 10.32 7.28 -15.00
CA TYR A 236 9.10 7.44 -15.79
C TYR A 236 8.38 8.75 -15.41
N PRO A 237 7.92 9.58 -16.37
CA PRO A 237 7.82 9.33 -17.82
C PRO A 237 8.96 9.94 -18.67
N GLY A 238 10.21 9.90 -18.20
CA GLY A 238 11.38 10.34 -18.97
C GLY A 238 12.28 11.36 -18.28
N THR A 239 12.11 11.58 -16.97
CA THR A 239 12.98 12.46 -16.19
C THR A 239 14.31 11.76 -15.91
N PRO A 240 15.47 12.34 -16.27
CA PRO A 240 16.77 11.74 -15.96
C PRO A 240 16.93 11.46 -14.46
N LYS A 241 17.54 10.31 -14.13
CA LYS A 241 17.69 9.84 -12.74
C LYS A 241 18.35 10.89 -11.84
N ASP A 242 19.45 11.50 -12.27
CA ASP A 242 20.18 12.48 -11.47
C ASP A 242 19.43 13.82 -11.34
N GLN A 243 18.57 14.15 -12.32
CA GLN A 243 17.68 15.30 -12.21
C GLN A 243 16.56 15.05 -11.19
N ALA A 244 16.01 13.83 -11.15
CA ALA A 244 14.94 13.45 -10.25
C ALA A 244 15.42 13.24 -8.80
N PHE A 245 16.56 12.58 -8.62
CA PHE A 245 17.06 12.14 -7.31
C PHE A 245 18.27 12.93 -6.80
N GLY A 246 18.78 13.89 -7.57
CA GLY A 246 19.99 14.65 -7.21
C GLY A 246 19.93 15.31 -5.84
N SER A 247 18.75 15.84 -5.44
CA SER A 247 18.52 16.42 -4.11
C SER A 247 18.45 15.39 -2.98
N HIS A 248 18.28 14.11 -3.31
CA HIS A 248 18.16 12.99 -2.39
C HIS A 248 19.42 12.13 -2.31
N TYR A 249 20.42 12.43 -3.12
CA TYR A 249 21.73 11.81 -2.99
C TYR A 249 22.39 12.32 -1.73
N ASN A 250 22.94 11.40 -0.93
CA ASN A 250 23.85 11.84 0.11
C ASN A 250 25.02 12.52 -0.59
N SER A 251 25.16 13.82 -0.35
CA SER A 251 26.44 14.50 -0.56
C SER A 251 27.40 13.76 0.35
N GLU A 252 28.36 13.04 -0.22
CA GLU A 252 29.46 12.50 0.55
C GLU A 252 30.05 13.68 1.33
N ARG A 253 29.76 13.78 2.63
CA ARG A 253 30.70 14.43 3.54
C ARG A 253 31.91 13.52 3.47
N GLY A 254 32.81 13.82 2.54
CA GLY A 254 34.15 13.26 2.54
C GLY A 254 34.74 13.51 3.91
N GLN A 255 34.78 12.46 4.73
CA GLN A 255 35.74 12.38 5.82
C GLN A 255 37.07 12.10 5.13
N GLY A 256 37.77 13.19 4.78
CA GLY A 256 39.23 13.22 4.74
C GLY A 256 39.76 13.54 6.13
#